data_AF-A0A0B8RR96-F1
#
_entry.id   AF-A0A0B8RR96-F1
#
_cell.length_a   1.000
_cell.length_b   1.000
_cell.length_c   1.000
_cell.angle_alpha   90.00
_cell.angle_beta   90.00
_cell.angle_gamma   90.00
#
_symmetry.space_group_name_H-M   'P 1'
#
loop_
_entity.id
_entity.type
_entity.pdbx_description
1 polymer ?
#
loop_
_entity_poly.entity_id
_entity_poly.type
_entity_poly.pdbx_seq_one_letter_code
_entity_poly.pdbx_strand_id
1 'polypeptide(L)'
;MSLLLETVGFFLSTVGWALLAVTLFNSYWRVSSVSGNVITTSTIFENLWQSCATDSTGVYNCWEFQSLLELPAYLQASRALMITALVLGFLAIMSSMLGLQCTKVAENNPNAKAKLAVIGGCLFILAGLCGMVTVSWYAFNITRDFFNPLFVGTKYEIGPALYLGWSASLLVIIGGCFLFSSCRTNSSQDNSYTYPYKAPKAGMPAHNPSVSHPRRESNTSSNGQYGKNAYV
;
A
#
# COMPACT_ATOMS: atom_id res chain seq x y z
N MET A 1 -7.71 3.54 13.86
CA MET A 1 -7.52 3.20 12.43
C MET A 1 -8.86 3.43 11.75
N SER A 2 -8.98 4.44 10.89
CA SER A 2 -10.24 4.68 10.18
C SER A 2 -10.39 3.62 9.09
N LEU A 3 -11.32 2.68 9.29
CA LEU A 3 -11.61 1.58 8.37
C LEU A 3 -11.77 2.05 6.91
N LEU A 4 -12.30 3.27 6.72
CA LEU A 4 -12.43 3.91 5.42
C LEU A 4 -11.08 4.18 4.74
N LEU A 5 -10.08 4.75 5.42
CA LEU A 5 -8.76 5.03 4.83
C LEU A 5 -8.02 3.76 4.46
N GLU A 6 -8.12 2.73 5.30
CA GLU A 6 -7.51 1.43 5.09
C GLU A 6 -8.12 0.71 3.89
N THR A 7 -9.46 0.67 3.83
CA THR A 7 -10.19 0.03 2.73
C THR A 7 -9.94 0.76 1.41
N VAL A 8 -10.06 2.08 1.39
CA VAL A 8 -9.79 2.91 0.21
C VAL A 8 -8.33 2.77 -0.23
N GLY A 9 -7.38 2.83 0.71
CA GLY A 9 -5.95 2.66 0.42
C GLY A 9 -5.63 1.30 -0.18
N PHE A 10 -6.24 0.22 0.33
CA PHE A 10 -6.09 -1.12 -0.23
C PHE A 10 -6.64 -1.22 -1.67
N PHE A 11 -7.87 -0.77 -1.92
CA PHE A 11 -8.46 -0.80 -3.26
C PHE A 11 -7.71 0.08 -4.26
N LEU A 12 -7.26 1.26 -3.84
CA LEU A 12 -6.48 2.16 -4.69
C LEU A 12 -5.15 1.51 -5.10
N SER A 13 -4.49 0.86 -4.15
CA SER A 13 -3.22 0.17 -4.38
C SER A 13 -3.38 -1.07 -5.27
N THR A 14 -4.45 -1.86 -5.09
CA THR A 14 -4.70 -3.05 -5.90
C THR A 14 -5.07 -2.70 -7.34
N VAL A 15 -5.90 -1.66 -7.55
CA VAL A 15 -6.19 -1.13 -8.88
C VAL A 15 -4.92 -0.57 -9.53
N GLY A 16 -4.14 0.22 -8.80
CA GLY A 16 -2.87 0.74 -9.30
C GLY A 16 -1.89 -0.37 -9.69
N TRP A 17 -1.80 -1.44 -8.90
CA TRP A 17 -0.97 -2.60 -9.22
C TRP A 17 -1.44 -3.34 -10.48
N ALA A 18 -2.75 -3.52 -10.64
CA ALA A 18 -3.31 -4.11 -11.85
C ALA A 18 -3.01 -3.24 -13.08
N LEU A 19 -3.10 -1.91 -12.96
CA LEU A 19 -2.74 -0.99 -14.03
C LEU A 19 -1.24 -1.02 -14.37
N LEU A 20 -0.35 -1.24 -13.39
CA LEU A 20 1.08 -1.49 -13.65
C LEU A 20 1.29 -2.79 -14.44
N ALA A 21 0.53 -3.84 -14.13
CA ALA A 21 0.59 -5.10 -14.88
C ALA A 21 0.12 -4.89 -16.33
N VAL A 22 -1.00 -4.19 -16.53
CA VAL A 22 -1.49 -3.83 -17.87
C VAL A 22 -0.45 -2.99 -18.62
N THR A 23 0.20 -2.05 -17.94
CA THR A 23 1.26 -1.22 -18.54
C THR A 23 2.42 -2.09 -19.05
N LEU A 24 2.86 -3.09 -18.29
CA LEU A 24 3.94 -4.00 -18.70
C LEU A 24 3.62 -4.76 -20.00
N PHE A 25 2.39 -5.23 -20.15
CA PHE A 25 1.95 -5.99 -21.33
C PHE A 25 1.49 -5.12 -22.50
N ASN A 26 1.24 -3.83 -22.28
CA ASN A 26 0.77 -2.93 -23.33
C ASN A 26 1.80 -2.81 -24.46
N SER A 27 1.36 -2.94 -25.70
CA SER A 27 2.24 -2.89 -26.89
C SER A 27 2.77 -1.50 -27.23
N TYR A 28 2.25 -0.44 -26.61
CA TYR A 28 2.48 0.95 -27.01
C TYR A 28 3.27 1.75 -25.96
N TRP A 29 4.50 1.34 -25.67
CA TRP A 29 5.42 2.12 -24.81
C TRP A 29 6.08 3.27 -25.56
N ARG A 30 6.42 3.03 -26.83
CA ARG A 30 6.92 4.07 -27.74
C ARG A 30 6.37 3.85 -29.14
N VAL A 31 6.18 4.95 -29.87
CA VAL A 31 5.64 4.93 -31.24
C VAL A 31 6.54 5.76 -32.13
N SER A 32 6.88 5.30 -33.33
CA SER A 32 7.76 6.01 -34.25
C SER A 32 7.11 7.29 -34.77
N SER A 33 7.85 8.40 -34.78
CA SER A 33 7.42 9.65 -35.41
C SER A 33 7.61 9.58 -36.92
N VAL A 34 6.57 9.93 -37.69
CA VAL A 34 6.54 9.85 -39.17
C VAL A 34 7.23 11.08 -39.81
N SER A 35 8.21 11.66 -39.12
CA SER A 35 8.82 12.94 -39.51
C SER A 35 10.14 12.70 -40.24
N GLY A 36 10.09 12.37 -41.53
CA GLY A 36 11.24 12.63 -42.43
C GLY A 36 11.57 11.63 -43.53
N ASN A 37 11.03 10.40 -43.54
CA ASN A 37 11.36 9.42 -44.58
C ASN A 37 10.09 8.94 -45.30
N VAL A 38 9.81 9.57 -46.45
CA VAL A 38 8.65 9.31 -47.33
C VAL A 38 8.64 7.88 -47.92
N ILE A 39 9.73 7.12 -47.74
CA ILE A 39 9.94 5.80 -48.36
C ILE A 39 9.39 4.64 -47.49
N THR A 40 9.11 4.85 -46.19
CA THR A 40 8.56 3.80 -45.30
C THR A 40 7.23 4.25 -44.73
N THR A 41 6.14 3.77 -45.32
CA THR A 41 4.75 4.07 -44.92
C THR A 41 4.26 3.17 -43.77
N SER A 42 5.15 2.88 -42.82
CA SER A 42 4.95 1.91 -41.75
C SER A 42 5.09 2.60 -40.40
N THR A 43 4.11 2.45 -39.51
CA THR A 43 4.22 2.94 -38.12
C THR A 43 4.74 1.82 -37.23
N ILE A 44 5.83 2.09 -36.51
CA ILE A 44 6.49 1.15 -35.62
C ILE A 44 6.10 1.49 -34.19
N PHE A 45 5.61 0.51 -33.44
CA PHE A 45 5.29 0.64 -32.03
C PHE A 45 5.93 -0.50 -31.26
N GLU A 46 6.48 -0.18 -30.10
CA GLU A 46 7.29 -1.12 -29.34
C GLU A 46 6.89 -1.11 -27.88
N ASN A 47 6.92 -2.30 -27.28
CA ASN A 47 6.85 -2.48 -25.83
C ASN A 47 8.19 -2.97 -25.30
N LEU A 48 8.18 -3.40 -24.03
CA LEU A 48 9.39 -3.92 -23.41
C LEU A 48 9.89 -5.23 -24.05
N TRP A 49 9.04 -6.02 -24.72
CA TRP A 49 9.30 -7.42 -25.09
C TRP A 49 9.40 -7.65 -26.60
N GLN A 50 8.65 -6.88 -27.37
CA GLN A 50 8.40 -7.04 -28.79
C GLN A 50 8.35 -5.67 -29.46
N SER A 51 8.72 -5.64 -30.74
CA SER A 51 8.57 -4.51 -31.63
C SER A 51 7.63 -4.92 -32.76
N CYS A 52 6.67 -4.06 -33.07
CA CYS A 52 5.66 -4.33 -34.07
C CYS A 52 5.62 -3.18 -35.08
N ALA A 53 5.39 -3.51 -36.34
CA ALA A 53 5.14 -2.54 -37.40
C ALA A 53 3.79 -2.80 -38.04
N THR A 54 3.09 -1.70 -38.38
CA THR A 54 1.90 -1.76 -39.22
C THR A 54 2.13 -0.98 -40.50
N ASP A 55 1.93 -1.66 -41.63
CA ASP A 55 2.07 -1.10 -42.98
C ASP A 55 0.75 -0.48 -43.46
N SER A 56 0.79 0.37 -44.50
CA SER A 56 -0.41 1.03 -45.07
C SER A 56 -1.46 0.07 -45.62
N THR A 57 -1.07 -1.19 -45.86
CA THR A 57 -1.95 -2.29 -46.29
C THR A 57 -2.71 -2.93 -45.13
N GLY A 58 -2.48 -2.48 -43.88
CA GLY A 58 -3.10 -3.01 -42.67
C GLY A 58 -2.49 -4.32 -42.17
N VAL A 59 -1.33 -4.72 -42.70
CA VAL A 59 -0.59 -5.90 -42.24
C VAL A 59 0.14 -5.56 -40.94
N TYR A 60 0.01 -6.43 -39.94
CA TYR A 60 0.70 -6.32 -38.65
C TYR A 60 1.80 -7.38 -38.57
N ASN A 61 3.05 -6.92 -38.45
CA ASN A 61 4.20 -7.79 -38.26
C ASN A 61 4.84 -7.48 -36.90
N CYS A 62 4.93 -8.46 -36.02
CA CYS A 62 5.57 -8.33 -34.71
C CYS A 62 6.78 -9.26 -34.61
N TRP A 63 7.88 -8.74 -34.10
CA TRP A 63 9.13 -9.45 -33.88
C TRP A 63 9.57 -9.30 -32.43
N GLU A 64 9.99 -10.40 -31.82
CA GLU A 64 10.56 -10.39 -30.48
C GLU A 64 12.01 -9.88 -30.53
N PHE A 65 12.45 -9.16 -29.50
CA PHE A 65 13.84 -8.73 -29.41
C PHE A 65 14.77 -9.96 -29.23
N GLN A 66 15.44 -10.40 -30.30
CA GLN A 66 16.18 -11.67 -30.35
C GLN A 66 17.43 -11.74 -29.44
N SER A 67 18.03 -10.62 -29.03
CA SER A 67 19.34 -10.62 -28.37
C SER A 67 19.38 -9.75 -27.11
N LEU A 68 19.55 -10.37 -25.94
CA LEU A 68 19.85 -9.68 -24.67
C LEU A 68 21.20 -8.94 -24.69
N LEU A 69 22.10 -9.30 -25.61
CA LEU A 69 23.45 -8.72 -25.71
C LEU A 69 23.52 -7.44 -26.58
N GLU A 70 22.52 -7.21 -27.43
CA GLU A 70 22.45 -6.06 -28.36
C GLU A 70 21.36 -5.05 -27.95
N LEU A 71 20.54 -5.40 -26.97
CA LEU A 71 19.47 -4.56 -26.47
C LEU A 71 20.04 -3.45 -25.57
N PRO A 72 19.56 -2.20 -25.69
CA PRO A 72 20.09 -1.11 -24.88
C PRO A 72 19.84 -1.36 -23.38
N ALA A 73 20.87 -1.10 -22.56
CA ALA A 73 20.87 -1.42 -21.13
C ALA A 73 19.66 -0.86 -20.36
N TYR A 74 19.12 0.30 -20.77
CA TYR A 74 17.95 0.91 -20.14
C TYR A 74 16.67 0.08 -20.34
N LEU A 75 16.55 -0.70 -21.43
CA LEU A 75 15.41 -1.60 -21.66
C LEU A 75 15.45 -2.82 -20.73
N GLN A 76 16.65 -3.36 -20.50
CA GLN A 76 16.81 -4.48 -19.58
C GLN A 76 16.57 -4.03 -18.13
N ALA A 77 17.08 -2.85 -17.76
CA ALA A 77 16.82 -2.25 -16.46
C ALA A 77 15.32 -1.96 -16.26
N SER A 78 14.61 -1.44 -17.27
CA SER A 78 13.16 -1.19 -17.17
C SER A 78 12.36 -2.48 -16.99
N ARG A 79 12.71 -3.56 -17.72
CA ARG A 79 12.11 -4.89 -17.50
C ARG A 79 12.30 -5.36 -16.06
N ALA A 80 13.52 -5.31 -15.55
CA ALA A 80 13.82 -5.75 -14.19
C ALA A 80 13.06 -4.93 -13.14
N LEU A 81 13.02 -3.60 -13.28
CA LEU A 81 12.32 -2.71 -12.35
C LEU A 81 10.79 -2.91 -12.39
N MET A 82 10.19 -3.09 -13.56
CA MET A 82 8.75 -3.39 -13.68
C MET A 82 8.39 -4.73 -13.04
N ILE A 83 9.16 -5.79 -13.31
CA ILE A 83 8.93 -7.10 -12.70
C ILE A 83 9.08 -7.01 -11.17
N THR A 84 10.10 -6.30 -10.70
CA THR A 84 10.31 -6.07 -9.26
C THR A 84 9.13 -5.32 -8.66
N ALA A 85 8.61 -4.29 -9.32
CA ALA A 85 7.42 -3.56 -8.87
C ALA A 85 6.19 -4.49 -8.77
N LEU A 86 5.99 -5.39 -9.75
CA LEU A 86 4.88 -6.34 -9.73
C LEU A 86 5.01 -7.37 -8.60
N VAL A 87 6.21 -7.92 -8.38
CA VAL A 87 6.48 -8.86 -7.29
C VAL A 87 6.28 -8.19 -5.93
N LEU A 88 6.84 -7.00 -5.73
CA LEU A 88 6.65 -6.23 -4.50
C LEU A 88 5.18 -5.90 -4.26
N GLY A 89 4.45 -5.49 -5.29
CA GLY A 89 3.02 -5.21 -5.20
C GLY A 89 2.18 -6.46 -4.88
N PHE A 90 2.55 -7.64 -5.41
CA PHE A 90 1.88 -8.89 -5.06
C PHE A 90 2.10 -9.26 -3.59
N LEU A 91 3.33 -9.14 -3.09
CA LEU A 91 3.66 -9.33 -1.67
C LEU A 91 2.95 -8.30 -0.78
N ALA A 92 2.80 -7.06 -1.26
CA ALA A 92 2.03 -6.02 -0.60
C ALA A 92 0.55 -6.40 -0.47
N ILE A 93 -0.08 -6.90 -1.54
CA ILE A 93 -1.48 -7.37 -1.51
C ILE A 93 -1.64 -8.48 -0.47
N MET A 94 -0.76 -9.50 -0.48
CA MET A 94 -0.84 -10.62 0.48
C MET A 94 -0.70 -10.14 1.93
N SER A 95 0.28 -9.27 2.22
CA SER A 95 0.49 -8.74 3.57
C SER A 95 -0.63 -7.78 4.01
N SER A 96 -1.15 -6.94 3.12
CA SER A 96 -2.29 -6.06 3.41
C SER A 96 -3.58 -6.86 3.65
N MET A 97 -3.88 -7.91 2.88
CA MET A 97 -5.03 -8.80 3.09
C MET A 97 -5.07 -9.39 4.51
N LEU A 98 -3.90 -9.79 5.02
CA LEU A 98 -3.75 -10.32 6.37
C LEU A 98 -3.78 -9.21 7.45
N GLY A 99 -3.40 -7.98 7.11
CA GLY A 99 -3.41 -6.82 8.01
C GLY A 99 -4.77 -6.14 8.16
N LEU A 100 -5.73 -6.43 7.26
CA LEU A 100 -7.03 -5.76 7.22
C LEU A 100 -7.91 -6.10 8.43
N GLN A 101 -8.60 -5.09 8.99
CA GLN A 101 -9.54 -5.31 10.10
C GLN A 101 -10.70 -6.25 9.76
N CYS A 102 -11.13 -6.26 8.51
CA CYS A 102 -12.20 -7.12 8.02
C CYS A 102 -11.81 -8.61 7.92
N THR A 103 -10.52 -8.93 8.09
CA THR A 103 -9.99 -10.29 7.98
C THR A 103 -10.00 -10.98 9.36
N LYS A 104 -10.71 -12.12 9.48
CA LYS A 104 -10.77 -12.92 10.71
C LYS A 104 -9.48 -13.67 11.07
N VAL A 105 -8.47 -13.63 10.21
CA VAL A 105 -7.15 -14.22 10.48
C VAL A 105 -6.45 -13.43 11.58
N ALA A 106 -5.89 -14.10 12.58
CA ALA A 106 -5.10 -13.51 13.67
C ALA A 106 -5.85 -12.52 14.60
N GLU A 107 -7.10 -12.82 14.98
CA GLU A 107 -7.86 -12.05 15.98
C GLU A 107 -7.13 -11.93 17.33
N ASN A 108 -6.29 -12.91 17.66
CA ASN A 108 -5.57 -12.99 18.93
C ASN A 108 -4.44 -11.95 19.11
N ASN A 109 -4.02 -11.21 18.06
CA ASN A 109 -2.87 -10.30 18.13
C ASN A 109 -3.07 -9.00 17.30
N PRO A 110 -3.70 -7.94 17.86
CA PRO A 110 -3.93 -6.68 17.14
C PRO A 110 -2.63 -5.97 16.73
N ASN A 111 -1.57 -6.11 17.53
CA ASN A 111 -0.24 -5.56 17.23
C ASN A 111 0.40 -6.22 15.98
N ALA A 112 0.13 -7.51 15.75
CA ALA A 112 0.63 -8.19 14.55
C ALA A 112 -0.11 -7.71 13.30
N LYS A 113 -1.43 -7.54 13.37
CA LYS A 113 -2.25 -6.99 12.28
C LYS A 113 -1.78 -5.59 11.86
N ALA A 114 -1.56 -4.71 12.83
CA ALA A 114 -1.06 -3.35 12.57
C ALA A 114 0.32 -3.38 11.88
N LYS A 115 1.24 -4.24 12.33
CA LYS A 115 2.56 -4.39 11.68
C LYS A 115 2.42 -4.89 10.24
N LEU A 116 1.56 -5.86 9.97
CA LEU A 116 1.33 -6.38 8.62
C LEU A 116 0.74 -5.30 7.70
N ALA A 117 -0.19 -4.47 8.20
CA ALA A 117 -0.73 -3.34 7.45
C ALA A 117 0.35 -2.29 7.10
N VAL A 118 1.24 -1.95 8.04
CA VAL A 118 2.38 -1.05 7.79
C VAL A 118 3.34 -1.64 6.76
N ILE A 119 3.70 -2.92 6.89
CA ILE A 119 4.59 -3.61 5.95
C ILE A 119 3.98 -3.59 4.55
N GLY A 120 2.69 -3.91 4.41
CA GLY A 120 1.98 -3.85 3.13
C GLY A 120 1.98 -2.45 2.52
N GLY A 121 1.73 -1.41 3.32
CA GLY A 121 1.81 -0.01 2.88
C GLY A 121 3.21 0.37 2.38
N CYS A 122 4.26 0.01 3.11
CA CYS A 122 5.65 0.25 2.69
C CYS A 122 6.00 -0.48 1.39
N LEU A 123 5.56 -1.74 1.23
CA LEU A 123 5.79 -2.52 0.02
C LEU A 123 5.07 -1.92 -1.19
N PHE A 124 3.84 -1.42 -1.02
CA PHE A 124 3.14 -0.68 -2.08
C PHE A 124 3.89 0.60 -2.46
N ILE A 125 4.33 1.40 -1.50
CA ILE A 125 5.11 2.62 -1.80
C ILE A 125 6.38 2.26 -2.59
N LEU A 126 7.12 1.23 -2.17
CA LEU A 126 8.32 0.79 -2.86
C LEU A 126 8.02 0.30 -4.28
N ALA A 127 6.96 -0.50 -4.46
CA ALA A 127 6.50 -0.97 -5.77
C ALA A 127 6.13 0.20 -6.70
N GLY A 128 5.39 1.18 -6.20
CA GLY A 128 5.01 2.37 -6.94
C GLY A 128 6.21 3.25 -7.31
N LEU A 129 7.21 3.38 -6.43
CA LEU A 129 8.46 4.09 -6.73
C LEU A 129 9.27 3.37 -7.82
N CYS A 130 9.38 2.05 -7.78
CA CYS A 130 10.01 1.27 -8.85
C CYS A 130 9.31 1.48 -10.19
N GLY A 131 7.97 1.43 -10.22
CA GLY A 131 7.17 1.74 -11.41
C GLY A 131 7.42 3.16 -11.93
N MET A 132 7.39 4.15 -11.03
CA MET A 132 7.61 5.56 -11.35
C MET A 132 8.99 5.80 -11.97
N VAL A 133 10.04 5.26 -11.35
CA VAL A 133 11.42 5.36 -11.85
C VAL A 133 11.53 4.71 -13.23
N THR A 134 10.91 3.54 -13.42
CA THR A 134 10.96 2.83 -14.70
C THR A 134 10.38 3.66 -15.84
N VAL A 135 9.14 4.13 -15.65
CA VAL A 135 8.40 4.87 -16.68
C VAL A 135 9.08 6.22 -16.96
N SER A 136 9.56 6.90 -15.92
CA SER A 136 10.29 8.17 -16.04
C SER A 136 11.63 8.00 -16.77
N TRP A 137 12.40 6.97 -16.41
CA TRP A 137 13.68 6.67 -17.04
C TRP A 137 13.48 6.34 -18.52
N TYR A 138 12.48 5.52 -18.84
CA TYR A 138 12.15 5.17 -20.22
C TYR A 138 11.77 6.40 -21.05
N ALA A 139 10.85 7.24 -20.52
CA ALA A 139 10.44 8.47 -21.18
C ALA A 139 11.61 9.46 -21.38
N PHE A 140 12.50 9.57 -20.39
CA PHE A 140 13.69 10.42 -20.48
C PHE A 140 14.61 9.99 -21.63
N ASN A 141 14.85 8.69 -21.82
CA ASN A 141 15.69 8.21 -22.92
C ASN A 141 15.06 8.46 -24.29
N ILE A 142 13.73 8.24 -24.43
CA ILE A 142 13.01 8.59 -25.68
C ILE A 142 13.20 10.07 -26.00
N THR A 143 12.96 10.93 -25.01
CA THR A 143 13.02 12.39 -25.19
C THR A 143 14.44 12.84 -25.55
N ARG A 144 15.45 12.30 -24.86
CA ARG A 144 16.86 12.57 -25.15
C ARG A 144 17.21 12.22 -26.59
N ASP A 145 16.79 11.05 -27.05
CA ASP A 145 17.13 10.57 -28.40
C ASP A 145 16.34 11.35 -29.47
N PHE A 146 15.11 11.77 -29.18
CA PHE A 146 14.28 12.59 -30.08
C PHE A 146 14.91 13.96 -30.38
N PHE A 147 15.47 14.62 -29.36
CA PHE A 147 16.06 15.95 -29.45
C PHE A 147 17.56 15.95 -29.81
N ASN A 148 18.21 14.79 -29.87
CA ASN A 148 19.62 14.72 -30.23
C ASN A 148 19.81 14.93 -31.75
N PRO A 149 20.49 16.01 -32.19
CA PRO A 149 20.70 16.27 -33.61
C PRO A 149 21.65 15.26 -34.30
N LEU A 150 22.45 14.54 -33.53
CA LEU A 150 23.38 13.52 -34.02
C LEU A 150 22.75 12.12 -34.10
N PHE A 151 21.48 11.97 -33.70
CA PHE A 151 20.79 10.69 -33.72
C PHE A 151 20.30 10.36 -35.14
N VAL A 152 20.93 9.36 -35.77
CA VAL A 152 20.67 8.94 -37.16
C VAL A 152 19.58 7.86 -37.25
N GLY A 153 18.98 7.46 -36.12
CA GLY A 153 17.96 6.42 -36.05
C GLY A 153 16.51 6.93 -36.14
N THR A 154 15.56 5.99 -36.15
CA THR A 154 14.13 6.30 -36.07
C THR A 154 13.79 7.01 -34.78
N LYS A 155 13.18 8.20 -34.88
CA LYS A 155 12.73 8.95 -33.72
C LYS A 155 11.43 8.36 -33.16
N TYR A 156 11.33 8.29 -31.85
CA TYR A 156 10.17 7.78 -31.15
C TYR A 156 9.51 8.85 -30.30
N GLU A 157 8.19 8.76 -30.19
CA GLU A 157 7.33 9.54 -29.31
C GLU A 157 6.90 8.68 -28.10
N ILE A 158 6.50 9.38 -27.03
CA ILE A 158 6.04 8.77 -25.78
C ILE A 158 4.71 8.05 -26.05
N GLY A 159 4.69 6.74 -25.84
CA GLY A 159 3.49 5.93 -26.06
C GLY A 159 2.46 6.06 -24.92
N PRO A 160 1.18 5.74 -25.19
CA PRO A 160 0.09 5.79 -24.21
C PRO A 160 0.33 4.91 -22.97
N ALA A 161 1.09 3.81 -23.09
CA ALA A 161 1.41 2.96 -21.95
C ALA A 161 2.21 3.69 -20.87
N LEU A 162 3.07 4.65 -21.24
CA LEU A 162 3.85 5.41 -20.27
C LEU A 162 2.93 6.27 -19.39
N TYR A 163 1.95 6.97 -19.99
CA TYR A 163 0.96 7.74 -19.23
C TYR A 163 0.16 6.86 -18.27
N LEU A 164 -0.24 5.66 -18.72
CA LEU A 164 -0.90 4.68 -17.86
C LEU A 164 0.00 4.27 -16.69
N GLY A 165 1.28 4.04 -16.94
CA GLY A 165 2.28 3.69 -15.93
C GLY A 165 2.50 4.79 -14.89
N TRP A 166 2.51 6.06 -15.30
CA TRP A 166 2.56 7.21 -14.39
C TRP A 166 1.32 7.23 -13.47
N SER A 167 0.12 7.14 -14.04
CA SER A 167 -1.12 7.11 -13.28
C SER A 167 -1.18 5.92 -12.33
N ALA A 168 -0.80 4.73 -12.80
CA ALA A 168 -0.75 3.51 -12.01
C ALA A 168 0.22 3.65 -10.82
N SER A 169 1.43 4.14 -11.06
CA SER A 169 2.44 4.37 -10.02
C SER A 169 1.95 5.36 -8.96
N LEU A 170 1.30 6.46 -9.37
CA LEU A 170 0.72 7.42 -8.43
C LEU A 170 -0.38 6.80 -7.56
N LEU A 171 -1.29 6.04 -8.16
CA LEU A 171 -2.36 5.36 -7.42
C LEU A 171 -1.81 4.39 -6.37
N VAL A 172 -0.78 3.61 -6.74
CA VAL A 172 -0.10 2.70 -5.81
C VAL A 172 0.59 3.45 -4.67
N ILE A 173 1.30 4.55 -4.96
CA ILE A 173 1.99 5.35 -3.94
C ILE A 173 0.97 5.98 -2.98
N ILE A 174 -0.09 6.60 -3.50
CA ILE A 174 -1.13 7.24 -2.69
C ILE A 174 -1.84 6.20 -1.82
N GLY A 175 -2.20 5.05 -2.39
CA GLY A 175 -2.84 3.96 -1.65
C GLY A 175 -1.94 3.39 -0.55
N GLY A 176 -0.65 3.20 -0.84
CA GLY A 176 0.35 2.78 0.14
C GLY A 176 0.55 3.81 1.26
N CYS A 177 0.53 5.11 0.93
CA CYS A 177 0.57 6.20 1.91
C CYS A 177 -0.65 6.21 2.85
N PHE A 178 -1.85 5.93 2.35
CA PHE A 178 -3.06 5.80 3.18
C PHE A 178 -2.99 4.60 4.14
N LEU A 179 -2.48 3.46 3.66
CA LEU A 179 -2.22 2.29 4.51
C LEU A 179 -1.15 2.58 5.58
N PHE A 180 -0.07 3.27 5.20
CA PHE A 180 1.00 3.64 6.14
C PHE A 180 0.55 4.64 7.21
N SER A 181 -0.23 5.65 6.82
CA SER A 181 -0.68 6.74 7.70
C SER A 181 -1.73 6.28 8.72
N SER A 182 -2.56 5.30 8.36
CA SER A 182 -3.63 4.75 9.22
C SER A 182 -3.11 4.18 10.55
N CYS A 183 -1.83 3.79 10.61
CA CYS A 183 -1.18 3.29 11.82
C CYS A 183 -0.63 4.40 12.72
N ARG A 184 -0.12 5.51 12.15
CA ARG A 184 0.46 6.63 12.93
C ARG A 184 -0.55 7.35 13.80
N THR A 185 -1.79 7.49 13.33
CA THR A 185 -2.87 8.14 14.09
C THR A 185 -3.18 7.45 15.43
N ASN A 186 -2.98 6.13 15.56
CA ASN A 186 -3.27 5.43 16.82
C ASN A 186 -2.14 5.55 17.83
N SER A 187 -0.88 5.57 17.39
CA SER A 187 0.28 5.78 18.28
C SER A 187 0.29 7.17 18.96
N SER A 188 -0.40 8.16 18.39
CA SER A 188 -0.56 9.47 19.02
C SER A 188 -1.70 9.53 20.04
N GLN A 189 -2.61 8.55 20.05
CA GLN A 189 -3.79 8.55 20.93
C GLN A 189 -3.63 7.63 22.15
N ASP A 190 -2.60 6.79 22.18
CA ASP A 190 -2.32 5.87 23.29
C ASP A 190 -1.43 6.48 24.41
N ASN A 191 -1.12 7.77 24.33
CA ASN A 191 -0.36 8.51 25.36
C ASN A 191 -1.24 9.38 26.29
N SER A 192 -2.57 9.20 26.32
CA SER A 192 -3.44 10.08 27.13
C SER A 192 -4.62 9.41 27.85
N TYR A 193 -4.52 8.16 28.32
CA TYR A 193 -5.51 7.62 29.27
C TYR A 193 -4.89 6.75 30.37
N THR A 194 -3.93 7.31 31.12
CA THR A 194 -3.74 6.89 32.52
C THR A 194 -4.92 7.42 33.31
N TYR A 195 -5.99 6.63 33.46
CA TYR A 195 -6.98 6.91 34.50
C TYR A 195 -6.29 6.73 35.86
N PRO A 196 -6.23 7.76 36.73
CA PRO A 196 -5.87 7.53 38.11
C PRO A 196 -7.04 6.76 38.74
N TYR A 197 -6.84 5.47 39.01
CA TYR A 197 -7.72 4.70 39.87
C TYR A 197 -7.70 5.36 41.25
N LYS A 198 -8.71 6.20 41.54
CA LYS A 198 -8.98 6.66 42.89
C LYS A 198 -9.69 5.52 43.62
N ALA A 199 -8.93 4.77 44.41
CA ALA A 199 -9.52 3.89 45.42
C ALA A 199 -10.49 4.70 46.30
N PRO A 200 -11.70 4.23 46.58
CA PRO A 200 -12.58 4.90 47.52
C PRO A 200 -11.94 4.84 48.90
N LYS A 201 -11.62 6.01 49.46
CA LYS A 201 -11.25 6.13 50.87
C LYS A 201 -12.48 5.71 51.68
N ALA A 202 -12.44 4.52 52.26
CA ALA A 202 -13.35 4.13 53.33
C ALA A 202 -13.17 5.15 54.46
N GLY A 203 -14.14 6.05 54.61
CA GLY A 203 -14.23 6.98 55.73
C GLY A 203 -14.55 6.19 56.99
N MET A 204 -13.52 5.88 57.76
CA MET A 204 -13.66 5.32 59.09
C MET A 204 -13.77 6.49 60.08
N PRO A 205 -14.87 6.64 60.84
CA PRO A 205 -14.97 7.71 61.82
C PRO A 205 -14.03 7.44 63.00
N ALA A 206 -13.21 8.44 63.31
CA ALA A 206 -12.35 8.46 64.49
C ALA A 206 -13.19 8.57 65.76
N HIS A 207 -13.00 7.63 66.70
CA HIS A 207 -13.43 7.80 68.09
C HIS A 207 -12.28 7.37 69.02
N ASN A 208 -11.91 8.28 69.91
CA ASN A 208 -10.80 8.19 70.87
C ASN A 208 -10.83 6.93 71.75
N PRO A 209 -9.66 6.42 72.19
CA PRO A 209 -9.58 5.44 73.26
C PRO A 209 -9.36 6.15 74.61
N SER A 210 -10.27 5.95 75.55
CA SER A 210 -9.95 5.99 76.98
C SER A 210 -10.67 4.84 77.67
N VAL A 211 -9.86 3.93 78.21
CA VAL A 211 -10.27 2.74 78.97
C VAL A 211 -10.10 3.05 80.45
N SER A 212 -11.14 2.85 81.27
CA SER A 212 -11.04 2.22 82.61
C SER A 212 -12.40 2.09 83.30
N HIS A 213 -12.98 0.89 83.33
CA HIS A 213 -13.44 0.14 84.52
C HIS A 213 -14.47 -0.95 84.14
N PRO A 214 -14.43 -2.16 84.75
CA PRO A 214 -15.34 -3.24 84.45
C PRO A 214 -16.53 -3.27 85.43
N ARG A 215 -17.75 -3.51 84.93
CA ARG A 215 -18.79 -4.15 85.76
C ARG A 215 -19.73 -5.00 84.92
N ARG A 216 -20.04 -6.12 85.53
CA ARG A 216 -20.62 -7.38 85.07
C ARG A 216 -22.16 -7.36 85.10
N GLU A 217 -22.71 -8.29 84.32
CA GLU A 217 -24.01 -9.00 84.49
C GLU A 217 -25.28 -8.52 83.77
N SER A 218 -25.71 -9.40 82.83
CA SER A 218 -27.05 -9.96 82.63
C SER A 218 -28.26 -9.03 82.47
N ASN A 219 -28.91 -9.04 81.30
CA ASN A 219 -30.13 -9.83 81.07
C ASN A 219 -30.83 -9.52 79.72
N THR A 220 -31.40 -10.59 79.16
CA THR A 220 -32.69 -10.66 78.42
C THR A 220 -32.88 -9.97 77.06
N SER A 221 -33.00 -10.85 76.05
CA SER A 221 -34.12 -10.98 75.08
C SER A 221 -34.62 -9.76 74.31
N SER A 222 -34.60 -9.83 72.98
CA SER A 222 -35.76 -10.29 72.19
C SER A 222 -35.47 -10.17 70.69
N ASN A 223 -36.13 -11.04 69.91
CA ASN A 223 -36.65 -10.85 68.55
C ASN A 223 -35.75 -10.15 67.51
N GLY A 224 -35.42 -10.72 66.37
CA GLY A 224 -36.21 -11.60 65.52
C GLY A 224 -35.97 -11.20 64.06
N GLN A 225 -36.25 -12.13 63.15
CA GLN A 225 -36.40 -11.94 61.69
C GLN A 225 -35.16 -11.78 60.82
N TYR A 226 -34.67 -12.95 60.38
CA TYR A 226 -34.73 -13.44 58.99
C TYR A 226 -34.97 -12.41 57.86
N GLY A 227 -34.07 -12.46 56.87
CA GLY A 227 -34.26 -11.88 55.54
C GLY A 227 -33.21 -12.37 54.54
N LYS A 228 -33.25 -13.67 54.19
CA LYS A 228 -32.70 -14.19 52.92
C LYS A 228 -33.40 -13.45 51.76
N ASN A 229 -32.69 -13.25 50.64
CA ASN A 229 -33.11 -13.48 49.24
C ASN A 229 -31.98 -12.93 48.34
N ALA A 230 -31.27 -13.75 47.57
CA ALA A 230 -31.70 -14.46 46.37
C ALA A 230 -31.82 -13.52 45.15
N TYR A 231 -30.76 -13.54 44.35
CA TYR A 231 -30.68 -13.43 42.88
C TYR A 231 -31.95 -13.02 42.12
N VAL A 232 -31.83 -11.88 41.42
CA VAL A 232 -32.07 -11.78 39.96
C VAL A 232 -30.95 -10.90 39.39
#